data_AF-A0A074KVL1-F1
#
_entry.id   AF-A0A074KVL1-F1
#
_cell.length_a   1.000
_cell.length_b   1.000
_cell.length_c   1.000
_cell.angle_alpha   90.00
_cell.angle_beta   90.00
_cell.angle_gamma   90.00
#
_symmetry.space_group_name_H-M   'P 1'
#
loop_
_entity.id
_entity.type
_entity.pdbx_description
1 polymer ?
#
loop_
_entity_poly.entity_id
_entity_poly.type
_entity_poly.pdbx_seq_one_letter_code
_entity_poly.pdbx_strand_id
1 'polypeptide(L)' 'MINLLKKVQVVALALAAAAAFAFNMPNNQEQYAINPNTGDWIPLSGLVEGRDYQCNQSGNCAYDAPNGNVVKSGTFVLMD' A
#
# COMPACT_ATOMS: atom_id res chain seq x y z
N MET A 1 34.29 -33.77 -8.09
CA MET A 1 33.32 -33.22 -7.11
C MET A 1 32.74 -31.90 -7.65
N ILE A 2 32.08 -31.92 -8.83
CA ILE A 2 31.66 -30.69 -9.57
C ILE A 2 30.13 -30.66 -9.83
N ASN A 3 29.42 -31.78 -9.62
CA ASN A 3 27.99 -31.91 -9.99
C ASN A 3 26.98 -31.35 -8.97
N LEU A 4 27.40 -30.96 -7.77
CA LEU A 4 26.51 -30.38 -6.74
C LEU A 4 26.33 -28.87 -6.87
N LEU A 5 27.35 -28.15 -7.37
CA LEU A 5 27.32 -26.68 -7.47
C LEU A 5 26.35 -26.17 -8.54
N LYS A 6 26.16 -26.92 -9.64
CA LYS A 6 25.26 -26.52 -10.73
C LYS A 6 23.77 -26.59 -10.37
N LYS A 7 23.38 -27.44 -9.42
CA LYS A 7 21.97 -27.59 -9.01
C LYS A 7 21.52 -26.53 -7.99
N VAL A 8 22.45 -26.02 -7.18
CA VAL A 8 22.17 -25.00 -6.16
C VAL A 8 21.82 -23.65 -6.77
N GLN A 9 22.46 -23.30 -7.89
CA GLN A 9 22.23 -22.00 -8.56
C GLN A 9 20.83 -21.87 -9.16
N VAL A 10 20.23 -22.98 -9.61
CA VAL A 10 18.90 -22.96 -10.22
C VAL A 10 17.79 -22.83 -9.16
N VAL A 11 17.97 -23.46 -8.00
CA VAL A 11 17.00 -23.38 -6.88
C VAL A 11 17.04 -22.00 -6.22
N ALA A 12 18.21 -21.40 -6.09
CA ALA A 12 18.37 -20.06 -5.52
C ALA A 12 17.68 -18.97 -6.36
N LEU A 13 17.62 -19.13 -7.69
CA LEU A 13 17.03 -18.14 -8.58
C LEU A 13 15.48 -18.17 -8.55
N ALA A 14 14.88 -19.35 -8.38
CA ALA A 14 13.42 -19.49 -8.31
C ALA A 14 12.83 -18.91 -7.01
N LEU A 15 13.60 -18.93 -5.91
CA LEU A 15 13.12 -18.45 -4.61
C LEU A 15 13.07 -16.92 -4.50
N ALA A 16 13.96 -16.21 -5.21
CA ALA A 16 14.00 -14.75 -5.21
C ALA A 16 12.80 -14.12 -5.93
N ALA A 17 12.31 -14.72 -7.01
CA ALA A 17 11.18 -14.21 -7.78
C ALA A 17 9.83 -14.36 -7.04
N ALA A 18 9.69 -15.37 -6.17
CA ALA A 18 8.47 -15.59 -5.40
C ALA A 18 8.27 -14.57 -4.26
N ALA A 19 9.34 -13.96 -3.76
CA ALA A 19 9.28 -13.01 -2.65
C ALA A 19 8.70 -11.63 -3.06
N ALA A 20 8.73 -11.28 -4.34
CA ALA A 20 8.24 -9.98 -4.82
C ALA A 20 6.70 -9.90 -4.93
N PHE A 21 6.01 -11.03 -5.09
CA PHE A 21 4.55 -11.07 -5.23
C PHE A 21 3.79 -11.25 -3.91
N ALA A 22 4.50 -11.50 -2.80
CA ALA A 22 3.87 -11.79 -1.51
C ALA A 22 3.41 -10.54 -0.72
N PHE A 23 3.80 -9.34 -1.14
CA PHE A 23 3.53 -8.11 -0.38
C PHE A 23 2.49 -7.17 -1.00
N ASN A 24 1.88 -7.55 -2.13
CA ASN A 24 0.84 -6.74 -2.76
C ASN A 24 -0.56 -7.36 -2.56
N MET A 25 -0.90 -7.70 -1.31
CA MET A 25 -2.30 -7.93 -0.96
C MET A 25 -2.95 -6.56 -0.76
N PRO A 26 -3.93 -6.16 -1.60
CA PRO A 26 -4.70 -4.96 -1.33
C PRO A 26 -5.39 -5.13 0.03
N ASN A 27 -5.09 -4.24 0.98
CA ASN A 27 -5.73 -4.26 2.29
C ASN A 27 -7.22 -3.99 2.06
N ASN A 28 -8.05 -5.03 2.14
CA ASN A 28 -9.48 -5.00 1.82
C ASN A 28 -10.31 -4.33 2.93
N GLN A 29 -9.67 -3.51 3.77
CA GLN A 29 -10.35 -2.66 4.74
C GLN A 29 -10.79 -1.38 4.02
N GLU A 30 -12.07 -1.05 4.12
CA GLU A 30 -12.59 0.21 3.60
C GLU A 30 -11.93 1.36 4.34
N GLN A 31 -11.05 2.07 3.64
CA GLN A 31 -10.39 3.27 4.13
C GLN A 31 -11.02 4.49 3.50
N TYR A 32 -11.05 5.57 4.26
CA TYR A 32 -11.59 6.84 3.81
C TYR A 32 -10.61 7.96 4.12
N ALA A 33 -10.57 8.98 3.27
CA ALA A 33 -9.89 10.24 3.55
C ALA A 33 -10.93 11.35 3.73
N ILE A 34 -10.52 12.44 4.39
CA ILE A 34 -11.33 13.64 4.49
C ILE A 34 -10.74 14.69 3.55
N ASN A 35 -11.55 15.21 2.63
CA ASN A 35 -11.14 16.29 1.75
C ASN A 35 -10.88 17.55 2.59
N PRO A 36 -9.66 18.12 2.59
CA PRO A 36 -9.36 19.31 3.38
C PRO A 36 -10.11 20.58 2.91
N ASN A 37 -10.58 20.60 1.67
CA ASN A 37 -11.27 21.76 1.08
C ASN A 37 -12.78 21.72 1.33
N THR A 38 -13.39 20.54 1.28
CA THR A 38 -14.86 20.39 1.39
C THR A 38 -15.31 19.71 2.69
N GLY A 39 -14.41 18.99 3.37
CA GLY A 39 -14.74 18.18 4.55
C GLY A 39 -15.42 16.85 4.23
N ASP A 40 -15.57 16.50 2.96
CA ASP A 40 -16.25 15.28 2.53
C ASP A 40 -15.39 14.03 2.75
N TRP A 41 -16.06 12.93 3.07
CA TRP A 41 -15.44 11.61 3.16
C TRP A 41 -15.27 11.00 1.76
N ILE A 42 -14.03 10.73 1.39
CA ILE A 42 -13.67 10.14 0.11
C ILE A 42 -13.28 8.68 0.34
N PRO A 43 -13.98 7.70 -0.27
CA PRO A 43 -13.58 6.31 -0.19
C PRO A 43 -12.25 6.10 -0.93
N LEU A 44 -11.27 5.51 -0.25
CA LEU A 44 -9.97 5.15 -0.82
C LEU A 44 -10.00 3.78 -1.51
N SER A 45 -11.15 3.10 -1.53
CA SER A 45 -11.33 1.81 -2.19
C SER A 45 -10.99 1.91 -3.69
N GLY A 46 -9.88 1.30 -4.09
CA GLY A 46 -9.41 1.30 -5.48
C GLY A 46 -8.48 2.46 -5.86
N LEU A 47 -8.25 3.40 -4.94
CA LEU A 47 -7.22 4.43 -5.09
C LEU A 47 -5.86 3.89 -4.61
N VAL A 48 -4.81 4.24 -5.32
CA VAL A 48 -3.43 3.85 -5.04
C VAL A 48 -2.64 5.06 -4.58
N GLU A 49 -2.08 4.98 -3.38
CA GLU A 49 -1.22 6.02 -2.85
C GLU A 49 0.05 6.19 -3.69
N GLY A 50 0.40 7.44 -3.98
CA GLY A 50 1.49 7.83 -4.89
C GLY A 50 1.08 7.90 -6.35
N ARG A 51 -0.11 7.41 -6.73
CA ARG A 51 -0.68 7.55 -8.08
C ARG A 51 -1.93 8.43 -8.07
N ASP A 52 -2.92 8.08 -7.26
CA ASP A 52 -4.23 8.74 -7.25
C ASP A 52 -4.36 9.72 -6.06
N TYR A 53 -3.58 9.51 -5.01
CA TYR A 53 -3.52 10.41 -3.85
C TYR A 53 -2.18 10.30 -3.12
N GLN A 54 -1.84 11.29 -2.31
CA GLN A 54 -0.70 11.24 -1.39
C GLN A 54 -1.08 11.68 0.02
N CYS A 55 -0.40 11.08 1.00
CA CYS A 55 -0.41 11.53 2.38
C CYS A 55 0.85 12.36 2.67
N ASN A 56 0.73 13.70 2.75
CA ASN A 56 1.84 14.58 3.13
C ASN A 56 2.12 14.52 4.65
N GLN A 57 3.28 14.93 5.16
CA GLN A 57 3.79 14.62 6.50
C GLN A 57 3.00 15.16 7.72
N SER A 58 1.95 15.96 7.55
CA SER A 58 1.24 16.61 8.66
C SER A 58 -0.25 16.30 8.65
N GLY A 59 -0.85 15.95 9.78
CA GLY A 59 -2.30 15.76 9.94
C GLY A 59 -2.77 14.29 9.96
N ASN A 60 -4.04 14.07 9.60
CA ASN A 60 -4.66 12.75 9.50
C ASN A 60 -5.12 12.51 8.04
N CYS A 61 -4.57 11.48 7.39
CA CYS A 61 -4.73 11.28 5.96
C CYS A 61 -5.83 10.26 5.65
N ALA A 62 -5.76 9.10 6.30
CA ALA A 62 -6.69 8.00 6.09
C ALA A 62 -7.25 7.51 7.42
N TYR A 63 -8.51 7.11 7.36
CA TYR A 63 -9.32 6.67 8.46
C TYR A 63 -9.90 5.29 8.15
N ASP A 64 -10.00 4.42 9.16
CA ASP A 64 -10.73 3.16 9.03
C ASP A 64 -12.25 3.39 9.09
N ALA A 65 -13.01 2.54 8.40
CA ALA A 65 -14.42 2.34 8.71
C ALA A 65 -14.61 1.03 9.49
N PRO A 66 -15.65 0.95 10.36
CA PRO A 66 -16.65 1.97 10.67
C PRO A 66 -16.24 2.94 11.80
N ASN A 67 -15.06 2.76 12.40
CA ASN A 67 -14.71 3.42 13.66
C ASN A 67 -14.13 4.83 13.48
N GLY A 68 -13.67 5.20 12.28
CA GLY A 68 -13.10 6.52 12.00
C GLY A 68 -11.75 6.76 12.69
N ASN A 69 -11.02 5.70 13.04
CA ASN A 69 -9.69 5.81 13.62
C ASN A 69 -8.70 6.21 12.53
N VAL A 70 -7.73 7.05 12.89
CA VAL A 70 -6.64 7.41 11.98
C VAL A 70 -5.75 6.19 11.74
N VAL A 71 -5.81 5.63 10.54
CA VAL A 71 -4.92 4.54 10.11
C VAL A 71 -3.63 5.06 9.51
N LYS A 72 -3.63 6.31 9.03
CA LYS A 72 -2.46 6.94 8.45
C LYS A 72 -2.41 8.43 8.74
N SER A 73 -1.31 8.86 9.34
CA SER A 73 -1.03 10.27 9.55
C SER A 73 -0.60 10.94 8.24
N GLY A 74 -1.10 12.14 8.02
CA GLY A 74 -0.71 13.03 6.94
C GLY A 74 -1.81 13.95 6.42
N THR A 75 -1.53 14.80 5.44
CA THR A 75 -2.56 15.60 4.76
C THR A 75 -2.92 14.85 3.50
N PHE A 76 -4.20 14.52 3.33
CA PHE A 76 -4.69 13.94 2.08
C PHE A 76 -4.61 14.96 0.95
N VAL A 77 -3.90 14.61 -0.12
CA VAL A 77 -3.80 15.38 -1.35
C VAL A 77 -4.22 14.48 -2.50
N LEU A 78 -5.31 14.82 -3.17
CA LEU A 78 -5.72 14.13 -4.39
C LEU A 78 -4.72 14.49 -5.51
N MET A 79 -4.29 13.50 -6.27
CA MET A 79 -3.40 13.70 -7.42
C MET A 79 -4.26 13.64 -8.69
N ASP A 80 -4.23 14.70 -9.48
CA ASP A 80 -4.88 14.78 -10.80
C ASP A 80 -4.12 13.99 -11.87
#